data_AF-A0A7L9J559-F1
#
_entry.id   AF-A0A7L9J559-F1
#
_cell.length_a   1.000
_cell.length_b   1.000
_cell.length_c   1.000
_cell.angle_alpha   90.00
_cell.angle_beta   90.00
_cell.angle_gamma   90.00
#
_symmetry.space_group_name_H-M   'P 1'
#
loop_
_entity.id
_entity.type
_entity.pdbx_description
1 polymer ?
#
loop_
_entity_poly.entity_id
_entity_poly.type
_entity_poly.pdbx_seq_one_letter_code
_entity_poly.pdbx_strand_id
1 'polypeptide(L)'
;MSARDALDRALLDLAADGRRPRCGEPADHLLWTSEDTDERARAAALCVGCPVLQECALAAEEEAELFVWAGVDRGARPKTPKGRKRA
;
A
#
# COMPACT_ATOMS: atom_id res chain seq x y z
N MET A 1 21.88 5.18 -4.85
CA MET A 1 20.56 4.97 -5.47
C MET A 1 19.68 4.44 -4.37
N SER A 2 18.71 5.23 -3.92
CA SER A 2 17.85 4.88 -2.78
C SER A 2 16.88 3.76 -3.14
N ALA A 3 16.25 3.14 -2.13
CA ALA A 3 15.15 2.20 -2.41
C ALA A 3 14.00 2.90 -3.14
N ARG A 4 13.79 4.20 -2.89
CA ARG A 4 12.82 5.02 -3.62
C ARG A 4 13.16 5.15 -5.10
N ASP A 5 14.41 5.46 -5.44
CA ASP A 5 14.87 5.54 -6.84
C ASP A 5 14.66 4.21 -7.58
N ALA A 6 14.89 3.08 -6.89
CA ALA A 6 14.69 1.75 -7.44
C ALA A 6 13.21 1.46 -7.71
N LEU A 7 12.32 1.82 -6.77
CA LEU A 7 10.87 1.71 -6.94
C LEU A 7 10.38 2.59 -8.09
N ASP A 8 10.80 3.86 -8.16
CA ASP A 8 10.38 4.78 -9.22
C ASP A 8 10.83 4.26 -10.59
N ARG A 9 12.05 3.71 -10.72
CA ARG A 9 12.49 3.05 -11.96
C ARG A 9 11.61 1.84 -12.30
N ALA A 10 11.34 0.95 -11.35
CA ALA A 10 10.54 -0.25 -11.59
C ALA A 10 9.09 0.10 -12.01
N LEU A 11 8.52 1.18 -11.47
CA LEU A 11 7.21 1.70 -11.87
C LEU A 11 7.24 2.28 -13.29
N LEU A 12 8.30 2.99 -13.67
CA LEU A 12 8.47 3.51 -15.02
C LEU A 12 8.64 2.39 -16.04
N ASP A 13 9.42 1.35 -15.73
CA ASP A 13 9.60 0.18 -16.60
C ASP A 13 8.27 -0.56 -16.80
N LEU A 14 7.51 -0.76 -15.72
CA LEU A 14 6.18 -1.39 -15.78
C LEU A 14 5.19 -0.58 -16.64
N ALA A 15 5.24 0.76 -16.55
CA ALA A 15 4.43 1.65 -17.37
C ALA A 15 4.87 1.64 -18.85
N ALA A 16 6.17 1.53 -19.12
CA ALA A 16 6.71 1.38 -20.48
C ALA A 16 6.23 0.08 -21.15
N ASP A 17 6.05 -0.99 -20.35
CA ASP A 17 5.43 -2.25 -20.78
C ASP A 17 3.90 -2.16 -20.96
N GLY A 18 3.30 -0.98 -20.77
CA GLY A 18 1.85 -0.75 -20.88
C GLY A 18 1.04 -1.34 -19.72
N ARG A 19 1.70 -1.70 -18.62
CA ARG A 19 1.08 -2.28 -17.43
C ARG A 19 1.03 -1.25 -16.31
N ARG A 20 0.17 -1.50 -15.32
CA ARG A 20 0.01 -0.63 -14.15
C ARG A 20 -0.18 -1.48 -12.90
N PRO A 21 0.39 -1.10 -11.74
CA PRO A 21 0.09 -1.77 -10.49
C PRO A 21 -1.34 -1.44 -10.05
N ARG A 22 -1.99 -2.35 -9.33
CA ARG A 22 -3.37 -2.14 -8.85
C ARG A 22 -3.55 -0.88 -8.01
N CYS A 23 -2.54 -0.50 -7.22
CA CYS A 23 -2.55 0.73 -6.43
C CYS A 23 -2.60 2.03 -7.27
N GLY A 24 -2.26 1.97 -8.57
CA GLY A 24 -2.37 3.10 -9.49
C GLY A 24 -3.63 3.09 -10.35
N GLU A 25 -4.50 2.07 -10.23
CA GLU A 25 -5.73 1.96 -11.01
C GLU A 25 -6.79 2.96 -10.53
N PRO A 26 -7.41 3.76 -11.42
CA PRO A 26 -8.39 4.79 -11.02
C PRO A 26 -9.60 4.25 -10.25
N ALA A 27 -9.95 2.97 -10.43
CA ALA A 27 -11.09 2.37 -9.76
C ALA A 27 -10.84 2.07 -8.27
N ASP A 28 -9.60 1.71 -7.91
CA ASP A 28 -9.28 1.07 -6.62
C ASP A 28 -8.20 1.81 -5.81
N HIS A 29 -7.54 2.83 -6.38
CA HIS A 29 -6.38 3.49 -5.75
C HIS A 29 -6.66 4.06 -4.35
N LEU A 30 -7.90 4.49 -4.07
CA LEU A 30 -8.30 5.05 -2.78
C LEU A 30 -8.21 4.04 -1.63
N LEU A 31 -8.27 2.73 -1.91
CA LEU A 31 -8.19 1.68 -0.89
C LEU A 31 -6.81 1.69 -0.18
N TRP A 32 -5.74 2.06 -0.87
CA TRP A 32 -4.38 2.07 -0.32
C TRP A 32 -4.14 3.18 0.69
N THR A 33 -4.93 4.26 0.66
CA THR A 33 -4.84 5.42 1.55
C THR A 33 -6.10 5.61 2.40
N SER A 34 -6.96 4.59 2.47
CA SER A 34 -8.21 4.68 3.22
C SER A 34 -7.98 4.76 4.72
N GLU A 35 -8.84 5.50 5.42
CA GLU A 35 -8.88 5.49 6.88
C GLU A 35 -9.55 4.22 7.45
N ASP A 36 -10.33 3.50 6.64
CA ASP A 36 -10.96 2.24 7.02
C ASP A 36 -9.95 1.08 6.98
N THR A 37 -9.83 0.37 8.10
CA THR A 37 -8.98 -0.82 8.22
C THR A 37 -9.38 -1.95 7.28
N ASP A 38 -10.67 -2.14 7.01
CA ASP A 38 -11.16 -3.22 6.15
C ASP A 38 -10.84 -2.93 4.68
N GLU A 39 -10.91 -1.66 4.27
CA GLU A 39 -10.49 -1.22 2.93
C GLU A 39 -8.98 -1.40 2.74
N ARG A 40 -8.18 -1.04 3.76
CA ARG A 40 -6.73 -1.29 3.73
C ARG A 40 -6.36 -2.76 3.73
N ALA A 41 -7.09 -3.59 4.48
CA ALA A 41 -6.88 -5.04 4.45
C ALA A 41 -7.14 -5.62 3.05
N ARG A 42 -8.17 -5.11 2.35
CA ARG A 42 -8.42 -5.47 0.94
C ARG A 42 -7.30 -4.99 0.02
N ALA A 43 -6.86 -3.74 0.15
CA ALA A 43 -5.73 -3.20 -0.62
C ALA A 43 -4.45 -4.04 -0.43
N ALA A 44 -4.17 -4.47 0.81
CA ALA A 44 -3.03 -5.33 1.11
C ALA A 44 -3.11 -6.67 0.38
N ALA A 45 -4.29 -7.29 0.34
CA ALA A 45 -4.50 -8.53 -0.41
C ALA A 45 -4.34 -8.34 -1.93
N LEU A 46 -4.70 -7.17 -2.46
CA LEU A 46 -4.54 -6.84 -3.89
C LEU A 46 -3.08 -6.63 -4.33
N CYS A 47 -2.13 -6.55 -3.38
CA CYS A 47 -0.70 -6.48 -3.71
C CYS A 47 -0.12 -7.81 -4.21
N VAL A 48 -0.82 -8.94 -3.98
CA VAL A 48 -0.34 -10.27 -4.39
C VAL A 48 -0.13 -10.32 -5.91
N GLY A 49 1.08 -10.69 -6.34
CA GLY A 49 1.45 -10.77 -7.75
C GLY A 49 1.86 -9.44 -8.39
N CYS A 50 2.01 -8.36 -7.61
CA CYS A 50 2.56 -7.11 -8.11
C CYS A 50 4.03 -7.29 -8.54
N PRO A 51 4.43 -6.90 -9.78
CA PRO A 51 5.80 -7.06 -10.25
C PRO A 51 6.85 -6.25 -9.48
N VAL A 52 6.44 -5.13 -8.88
CA VAL A 52 7.30 -4.19 -8.17
C VAL A 52 7.21 -4.33 -6.64
N LEU A 53 6.71 -5.49 -6.17
CA LEU A 53 6.41 -5.71 -4.75
C LEU A 53 7.66 -5.59 -3.87
N GLN A 54 8.80 -6.07 -4.35
CA GLN A 54 10.05 -6.08 -3.60
C GLN A 54 10.60 -4.66 -3.42
N GLU A 55 10.66 -3.89 -4.50
CA GLU A 55 11.10 -2.49 -4.48
C GLU A 55 10.14 -1.64 -3.64
N CYS A 56 8.84 -1.94 -3.70
CA CYS A 56 7.82 -1.30 -2.88
C CYS A 56 8.05 -1.57 -1.39
N ALA A 57 8.46 -2.79 -1.01
CA ALA A 57 8.74 -3.14 0.38
C ALA A 57 9.96 -2.36 0.90
N LEU A 58 11.05 -2.35 0.13
CA LEU A 58 12.29 -1.66 0.49
C LEU A 58 12.09 -0.16 0.63
N ALA A 59 11.38 0.48 -0.31
CA ALA A 59 11.10 1.91 -0.24
C ALA A 59 10.24 2.26 0.99
N ALA A 60 9.23 1.43 1.29
CA ALA A 60 8.37 1.65 2.45
C ALA A 60 9.09 1.45 3.79
N GLU A 61 10.09 0.57 3.85
CA GLU A 61 10.95 0.38 5.02
C GLU A 61 11.93 1.54 5.22
N GLU A 62 12.56 2.04 4.15
CA GLU A 62 13.52 3.15 4.20
C GLU A 62 12.86 4.46 4.64
N GLU A 63 11.65 4.74 4.14
CA GLU A 63 10.94 6.02 4.35
C GLU A 63 9.89 5.97 5.49
N ALA A 64 9.73 4.82 6.15
CA ALA A 64 8.72 4.61 7.20
C ALA A 64 7.30 5.01 6.77
N GLU A 65 6.90 4.59 5.58
CA GLU A 65 5.63 4.96 4.95
C GLU A 65 4.39 4.53 5.76
N LEU A 66 3.31 5.31 5.67
CA LEU A 66 2.02 5.02 6.30
C LEU A 66 1.07 4.30 5.33
N PHE A 67 0.01 3.70 5.87
CA PHE A 67 -1.01 2.97 5.11
C PHE A 67 -0.48 1.71 4.40
N VAL A 68 -1.03 1.33 3.25
CA VAL A 68 -0.75 0.04 2.63
C VAL A 68 0.43 0.14 1.68
N TRP A 69 1.49 -0.63 1.96
CA TRP A 69 2.63 -0.77 1.07
C TRP A 69 3.10 -2.22 1.04
N ALA A 70 3.46 -2.72 -0.14
CA ALA A 70 3.95 -4.09 -0.34
C ALA A 70 3.08 -5.18 0.33
N GLY A 71 1.75 -5.01 0.33
CA GLY A 71 0.83 -5.95 0.96
C GLY A 71 0.77 -5.87 2.49
N VAL A 72 1.34 -4.83 3.09
CA VAL A 72 1.37 -4.63 4.54
C VAL A 72 0.65 -3.32 4.88
N ASP A 73 -0.40 -3.41 5.70
CA ASP A 73 -1.05 -2.25 6.32
C ASP A 73 -0.17 -1.69 7.45
N ARG A 74 0.45 -0.53 7.21
CA ARG A 74 1.22 0.28 8.15
C ARG A 74 0.40 1.42 8.76
N GLY A 75 -0.90 1.50 8.47
CA GLY A 75 -1.80 2.47 9.09
C GLY A 75 -1.94 2.19 10.59
N ALA A 76 -1.98 3.25 11.41
CA ALA A 76 -2.30 3.09 12.82
C ALA A 76 -3.69 2.44 12.92
N ARG A 77 -3.79 1.27 13.58
CA ARG A 77 -5.10 0.71 13.92
C ARG A 77 -5.89 1.80 14.65
N PRO A 78 -7.12 2.15 14.24
CA PRO A 78 -7.99 2.93 15.09
C PRO A 78 -8.07 2.16 16.41
N LYS A 79 -7.62 2.80 17.50
CA LYS A 79 -7.73 2.23 18.84
C LYS A 79 -9.19 1.85 18.99
N THR A 80 -9.47 0.56 19.11
CA THR A 80 -10.82 0.04 19.32
C THR A 80 -11.48 0.90 20.40
N PRO A 81 -12.66 1.51 20.17
CA PRO A 81 -13.29 2.31 21.20
C PRO A 81 -13.56 1.37 22.39
N LYS A 82 -12.81 1.60 23.46
CA LYS A 82 -12.80 0.79 24.67
C LYS A 82 -14.19 0.92 25.31
N GLY A 83 -15.06 -0.05 25.05
CA GLY A 83 -16.29 -0.32 25.78
C GLY A 83 -17.35 0.80 25.75
N ARG A 84 -18.40 0.61 24.94
CA ARG A 84 -19.70 1.18 25.30
C ARG A 84 -20.20 0.44 26.56
N LYS A 85 -19.90 0.98 27.75
CA LYS A 85 -20.72 0.70 28.94
C LYS A 85 -22.11 1.27 28.65
N ARG A 86 -23.08 0.41 28.38
CA ARG A 86 -24.50 0.75 28.51
C ARG A 86 -24.79 0.71 30.01
N ALA A 87 -25.04 1.88 30.59
CA ALA A 87 -25.74 2.02 31.86
C ALA A 87 -27.24 2.06 31.58
#